data_AF-A0AAP8MF21-F1
#
_entry.id   AF-A0AAP8MF21-F1
#
_cell.length_a   1.000
_cell.length_b   1.000
_cell.length_c   1.000
_cell.angle_alpha   90.00
_cell.angle_beta   90.00
_cell.angle_gamma   90.00
#
_symmetry.space_group_name_H-M   'P 1'
#
loop_
_entity.id
_entity.type
_entity.pdbx_description
1 polymer ?
#
loop_
_entity_poly.entity_id
_entity_poly.type
_entity_poly.pdbx_seq_one_letter_code
_entity_poly.pdbx_strand_id
1 'polypeptide(L)'
;MTTLREIIRVNRTPDEAFTYVADFTTTAEWDSTVRTARKLTDGPVGLGTRFLVNCKLPVGSVDLSYEILEFQPPERLVLVGHSRLFTVEDTITFVPKGEQTEIIYQAAFEFSALLRSGAAIAQPGLQRMGKASVEGLRAALEEIPEAPDTAPESLSGLASIASVARFSKLGYRRAKGNFAPMSADIRDRHIVLTGATAGLGLATARDLAARGAHLTLVIRNAERGEALRETLTAETDNQNIRIEVADLSLLGDTQALVNRLRKRGEPIDVLINNAGALFPEHGLTEEGHERSTALLLLSPWMLTLGLHSLLAGREDSRVINVVSGGMYTQRLSTAALQDTSGTDYSGPVAYAQAKRALMIVTQHWAEEWAEDGITVNAMHPGWADTPGVRDSLPRFHRLTRHILRTPEEGADTIIWQAVAPEAAELSGELLLDRQPQPLYLNTKTREDELERQRLMQYLDGFRPQIRASRRRAAP
;
A
#
# COMPACT_ATOMS: atom_id res chain seq x y z
N MET A 1 -0.19 -41.68 9.87
CA MET A 1 -0.92 -40.47 9.49
C MET A 1 -1.31 -39.77 10.76
N THR A 2 -0.91 -38.51 10.91
CA THR A 2 -1.23 -37.71 12.10
C THR A 2 -2.20 -36.63 11.68
N THR A 3 -3.37 -36.56 12.31
CA THR A 3 -4.39 -35.57 11.98
C THR A 3 -4.51 -34.55 13.09
N LEU A 4 -4.55 -33.27 12.71
CA LEU A 4 -4.91 -32.15 13.56
C LEU A 4 -6.30 -31.65 13.12
N ARG A 5 -7.13 -31.28 14.10
CA ARG A 5 -8.41 -30.64 13.84
C ARG A 5 -8.61 -29.54 14.86
N GLU A 6 -8.79 -28.32 14.38
CA GLU A 6 -9.06 -27.13 15.19
C GLU A 6 -10.32 -26.45 14.65
N ILE A 7 -11.05 -25.78 15.54
CA ILE A 7 -12.25 -25.01 15.21
C ILE A 7 -12.10 -23.64 15.85
N ILE A 8 -12.23 -22.60 15.05
CA ILE A 8 -12.27 -21.21 15.52
C ILE A 8 -13.56 -20.55 15.04
N ARG A 9 -13.95 -19.49 15.74
CA ARG A 9 -15.02 -18.59 15.30
C ARG A 9 -14.41 -17.21 15.08
N VAL A 10 -14.90 -16.50 14.08
CA VAL A 10 -14.43 -15.17 13.70
C VAL A 10 -15.60 -14.24 13.38
N ASN A 11 -15.44 -12.95 13.66
CA ASN A 11 -16.40 -11.88 13.35
C ASN A 11 -16.24 -11.39 11.89
N ARG A 12 -16.37 -12.32 10.95
CA ARG A 12 -16.31 -12.10 9.51
C ARG A 12 -17.35 -12.94 8.81
N THR A 13 -17.83 -12.48 7.66
CA THR A 13 -18.68 -13.32 6.81
C THR A 13 -17.86 -14.48 6.23
N PRO A 14 -18.49 -15.60 5.81
CA PRO A 14 -17.75 -16.71 5.22
C PRO A 14 -16.96 -16.30 3.99
N ASP A 15 -17.50 -15.36 3.22
CA ASP A 15 -16.90 -14.86 1.99
C ASP A 15 -15.63 -14.03 2.26
N GLU A 16 -15.68 -13.08 3.21
CA GLU A 16 -14.50 -12.31 3.66
C GLU A 16 -13.39 -13.24 4.18
N ALA A 17 -13.75 -14.17 5.08
CA ALA A 17 -12.81 -15.10 5.67
C ALA A 17 -12.21 -16.04 4.61
N PHE A 18 -13.05 -16.55 3.70
CA PHE A 18 -12.62 -17.40 2.60
C PHE A 18 -11.65 -16.67 1.69
N THR A 19 -11.97 -15.47 1.22
CA THR A 19 -11.11 -14.70 0.31
C THR A 19 -9.72 -14.46 0.91
N TYR A 20 -9.63 -14.08 2.18
CA TYR A 20 -8.35 -13.85 2.86
C TYR A 20 -7.52 -15.14 3.02
N VAL A 21 -8.17 -16.27 3.34
CA VAL A 21 -7.49 -17.56 3.56
C VAL A 21 -7.13 -18.27 2.26
N ALA A 22 -7.96 -18.12 1.23
CA ALA A 22 -7.78 -18.73 -0.08
C ALA A 22 -6.50 -18.26 -0.77
N ASP A 23 -6.19 -16.96 -0.67
CA ASP A 23 -4.85 -16.48 -1.03
C ASP A 23 -3.85 -16.96 0.02
N PHE A 24 -3.31 -18.15 -0.20
CA PHE A 24 -2.37 -18.76 0.72
C PHE A 24 -1.02 -18.03 0.81
N THR A 25 -0.82 -16.90 0.10
CA THR A 25 0.30 -16.00 0.41
C THR A 25 0.13 -15.26 1.74
N THR A 26 -1.11 -15.05 2.20
CA THR A 26 -1.42 -14.39 3.48
C THR A 26 -0.95 -15.20 4.69
N THR A 27 -0.67 -16.50 4.53
CA THR A 27 -0.11 -17.34 5.62
C THR A 27 1.19 -16.79 6.19
N ALA A 28 1.96 -16.02 5.42
CA ALA A 28 3.14 -15.32 5.92
C ALA A 28 2.82 -14.18 6.92
N GLU A 29 1.57 -13.74 7.00
CA GLU A 29 1.09 -12.69 7.91
C GLU A 29 0.64 -13.27 9.26
N TRP A 30 0.03 -14.47 9.26
CA TRP A 30 -0.63 -15.03 10.44
C TRP A 30 -0.03 -16.34 10.96
N ASP A 31 0.70 -17.10 10.15
CA ASP A 31 1.38 -18.31 10.61
C ASP A 31 2.80 -17.96 11.11
N SER A 32 2.98 -18.01 12.43
CA SER A 32 4.27 -17.73 13.08
C SER A 32 5.43 -18.62 12.58
N THR A 33 5.12 -19.79 12.05
CA THR A 33 6.09 -20.73 11.47
C THR A 33 6.45 -20.39 10.04
N VAL A 34 5.69 -19.56 9.33
CA VAL A 34 6.01 -19.16 7.96
C VAL A 34 7.02 -18.01 7.97
N ARG A 35 7.99 -18.04 7.05
CA ARG A 35 8.92 -16.93 6.76
C ARG A 35 8.46 -16.13 5.55
N THR A 36 8.12 -16.84 4.47
CA THR A 36 7.66 -16.25 3.22
C THR A 36 6.69 -17.20 2.56
N ALA A 37 5.69 -16.64 1.89
CA ALA A 37 4.80 -17.36 1.01
C ALA A 37 4.72 -16.59 -0.32
N ARG A 38 4.64 -17.31 -1.43
CA ARG A 38 4.46 -16.71 -2.76
C ARG A 38 3.63 -17.62 -3.65
N LYS A 39 2.81 -17.01 -4.50
CA LYS A 39 2.10 -17.70 -5.57
C LYS A 39 3.08 -18.07 -6.69
N LEU A 40 2.89 -19.24 -7.30
CA LEU A 40 3.72 -19.78 -8.37
C LEU A 40 3.00 -19.87 -9.73
N THR A 41 1.68 -19.82 -9.72
CA THR A 41 0.84 -19.86 -10.93
C THR A 41 0.34 -18.46 -11.28
N ASP A 42 0.18 -18.21 -12.57
CA ASP A 42 -0.46 -16.99 -13.09
C ASP A 42 -1.99 -17.05 -12.90
N GLY A 43 -2.67 -15.93 -13.14
CA GLY A 43 -4.13 -15.80 -13.05
C GLY A 43 -4.64 -15.64 -11.61
N PRO A 44 -5.97 -15.65 -11.38
CA PRO A 44 -6.58 -15.54 -10.05
C PRO A 44 -6.32 -16.77 -9.17
N VAL A 45 -6.65 -16.69 -7.87
CA VAL A 45 -6.58 -17.85 -6.98
C VAL A 45 -7.78 -18.76 -7.25
N GLY A 46 -7.52 -20.06 -7.41
CA GLY A 46 -8.53 -21.07 -7.69
C GLY A 46 -7.96 -22.49 -7.77
N LEU A 47 -8.76 -23.43 -8.27
CA LEU A 47 -8.35 -24.84 -8.45
C LEU A 47 -7.03 -24.95 -9.24
N GLY A 48 -6.08 -25.75 -8.74
CA GLY A 48 -4.76 -25.95 -9.35
C GLY A 48 -3.76 -24.81 -9.10
N THR A 49 -4.15 -23.76 -8.37
CA THR A 49 -3.21 -22.71 -7.95
C THR A 49 -2.12 -23.29 -7.07
N ARG A 50 -0.87 -22.91 -7.33
CA ARG A 50 0.29 -23.39 -6.55
C ARG A 50 0.96 -22.27 -5.78
N PHE A 51 1.43 -22.59 -4.58
CA PHE A 51 2.17 -21.68 -3.70
C PHE A 51 3.48 -22.33 -3.25
N LEU A 52 4.49 -21.51 -2.99
CA LEU A 52 5.69 -21.92 -2.26
C LEU A 52 5.69 -21.24 -0.89
N VAL A 53 5.68 -22.04 0.16
CA VAL A 53 5.70 -21.58 1.54
C VAL A 53 6.99 -22.06 2.20
N ASN A 54 7.80 -21.12 2.69
CA ASN A 54 9.02 -21.41 3.43
C ASN A 54 8.71 -21.35 4.94
N CYS A 55 8.80 -22.48 5.62
CA CYS A 55 8.53 -22.60 7.05
C CYS A 55 9.84 -22.66 7.86
N LYS A 56 9.85 -22.00 9.02
CA LYS A 56 10.88 -22.04 10.07
C LYS A 56 10.87 -23.44 10.69
N LEU A 57 12.06 -24.01 10.85
CA LEU A 57 12.27 -25.19 11.70
C LEU A 57 13.15 -24.78 12.89
N PRO A 58 13.19 -25.57 13.99
CA PRO A 58 14.12 -25.34 15.09
C PRO A 58 15.57 -25.20 14.62
N VAL A 59 15.92 -25.93 13.55
CA VAL A 59 17.18 -25.79 12.83
C VAL A 59 16.88 -25.65 11.33
N GLY A 60 17.10 -24.45 10.78
CA GLY A 60 16.95 -24.17 9.36
C GLY A 60 15.53 -23.78 8.92
N SER A 61 15.14 -24.23 7.74
CA SER A 61 13.82 -24.02 7.14
C SER A 61 13.49 -25.14 6.16
N VAL A 62 12.21 -25.30 5.84
CA VAL A 62 11.72 -26.24 4.82
C VAL A 62 10.80 -25.51 3.86
N ASP A 63 10.91 -25.83 2.58
CA ASP A 63 9.98 -25.37 1.55
C ASP A 63 8.86 -26.39 1.37
N LEU A 64 7.62 -25.90 1.36
CA LEU A 64 6.43 -26.65 1.00
C LEU A 64 5.85 -26.08 -0.30
N SER A 65 5.70 -26.96 -1.29
CA SER A 65 4.96 -26.65 -2.51
C SER A 65 3.50 -27.05 -2.30
N TYR A 66 2.62 -26.07 -2.18
CA TYR A 66 1.18 -26.26 -2.04
C TYR A 66 0.49 -26.22 -3.38
N GLU A 67 -0.58 -27.00 -3.54
CA GLU A 67 -1.52 -26.94 -4.65
C GLU A 67 -2.96 -27.00 -4.13
N ILE A 68 -3.85 -26.14 -4.64
CA ILE A 68 -5.28 -26.18 -4.34
C ILE A 68 -5.93 -27.33 -5.13
N LEU A 69 -6.44 -28.35 -4.44
CA LEU A 69 -7.12 -29.51 -5.03
C LEU A 69 -8.65 -29.43 -4.99
N GLU A 70 -9.20 -28.63 -4.08
CA GLU A 70 -10.64 -28.34 -4.01
C GLU A 70 -10.82 -26.85 -3.74
N PHE A 71 -11.64 -26.17 -4.55
CA PHE A 71 -11.90 -24.74 -4.43
C PHE A 71 -13.40 -24.48 -4.61
N GLN A 72 -14.11 -24.28 -3.50
CA GLN A 72 -15.56 -24.05 -3.46
C GLN A 72 -15.85 -22.82 -2.60
N PRO A 73 -15.71 -21.60 -3.15
CA PRO A 73 -16.04 -20.38 -2.43
C PRO A 73 -17.53 -20.29 -2.09
N PRO A 74 -17.92 -19.77 -0.91
CA PRO A 74 -17.06 -19.43 0.22
C PRO A 74 -16.88 -20.61 1.22
N GLU A 75 -17.32 -21.82 0.86
CA GLU A 75 -17.56 -22.91 1.81
C GLU A 75 -16.31 -23.75 2.14
N ARG A 76 -15.45 -24.04 1.17
CA ARG A 76 -14.43 -25.10 1.33
C ARG A 76 -13.20 -24.92 0.44
N LEU A 77 -12.05 -25.18 1.05
CA LEU A 77 -10.72 -25.15 0.42
C LEU A 77 -9.92 -26.39 0.85
N VAL A 78 -9.35 -27.12 -0.10
CA VAL A 78 -8.39 -28.20 0.18
C VAL A 78 -7.07 -27.92 -0.52
N LEU A 79 -5.99 -27.85 0.24
CA LEU A 79 -4.64 -27.70 -0.28
C LEU A 79 -3.78 -28.91 0.09
N VAL A 80 -2.89 -29.32 -0.80
CA VAL A 80 -1.88 -30.34 -0.50
C VAL A 80 -0.49 -29.74 -0.62
N GLY A 81 0.26 -29.77 0.47
CA GLY A 81 1.63 -29.31 0.60
C GLY A 81 2.63 -30.46 0.55
N HIS A 82 3.59 -30.39 -0.36
CA HIS A 82 4.67 -31.37 -0.47
C HIS A 82 6.01 -30.79 -0.04
N SER A 83 6.73 -31.52 0.81
CA SER A 83 8.11 -31.24 1.18
C SER A 83 8.99 -32.49 1.07
N ARG A 84 10.30 -32.33 1.29
CA ARG A 84 11.24 -33.47 1.35
C ARG A 84 11.01 -34.38 2.56
N LEU A 85 10.33 -33.90 3.61
CA LEU A 85 10.22 -34.58 4.90
C LEU A 85 8.85 -35.23 5.10
N PHE A 86 7.81 -34.55 4.62
CA PHE A 86 6.40 -34.94 4.77
C PHE A 86 5.52 -34.32 3.68
N THR A 87 4.33 -34.89 3.51
CA THR A 87 3.19 -34.29 2.79
C THR A 87 2.13 -33.90 3.82
N VAL A 88 1.43 -32.80 3.58
CA VAL A 88 0.29 -32.34 4.38
C VAL A 88 -0.90 -32.07 3.48
N GLU A 89 -2.08 -32.52 3.89
CA GLU A 89 -3.35 -32.15 3.29
C GLU A 89 -4.11 -31.26 4.29
N ASP A 90 -4.35 -30.02 3.90
CA ASP A 90 -5.09 -29.03 4.68
C ASP A 90 -6.48 -28.87 4.10
N THR A 91 -7.50 -29.22 4.88
CA THR A 91 -8.91 -28.98 4.58
C THR A 91 -9.43 -27.86 5.48
N ILE A 92 -9.91 -26.78 4.87
CA ILE A 92 -10.47 -25.62 5.56
C ILE A 92 -11.94 -25.48 5.13
N THR A 93 -12.85 -25.48 6.09
CA THR A 93 -14.29 -25.33 5.86
C THR A 93 -14.82 -24.13 6.60
N PHE A 94 -15.64 -23.31 5.95
CA PHE A 94 -16.23 -22.10 6.49
C PHE A 94 -17.74 -22.32 6.65
N VAL A 95 -18.21 -22.30 7.90
CA VAL A 95 -19.61 -22.56 8.23
C VAL A 95 -20.26 -21.28 8.73
N PRO A 96 -21.32 -20.77 8.08
CA PRO A 96 -22.02 -19.57 8.55
C PRO A 96 -22.66 -19.80 9.92
N LYS A 97 -22.51 -18.83 10.82
CA LYS A 97 -23.10 -18.78 12.18
C LYS A 97 -23.68 -17.39 12.45
N GLY A 98 -24.74 -17.02 11.71
CA GLY A 98 -25.28 -15.66 11.75
C GLY A 98 -24.33 -14.71 11.01
N GLU A 99 -23.89 -13.64 11.67
CA GLU A 99 -22.90 -12.69 11.14
C GLU A 99 -21.43 -13.15 11.35
N GLN A 100 -21.24 -14.30 12.02
CA GLN A 100 -19.93 -14.90 12.25
C GLN A 100 -19.68 -16.09 11.32
N THR A 101 -18.41 -16.48 11.24
CA THR A 101 -17.98 -17.71 10.56
C THR A 101 -17.31 -18.65 11.53
N GLU A 102 -17.70 -19.92 11.50
CA GLU A 102 -16.98 -21.01 12.16
C GLU A 102 -16.04 -21.66 11.14
N ILE A 103 -14.74 -21.52 11.35
CA ILE A 103 -13.69 -22.08 10.48
C ILE A 103 -13.23 -23.41 11.10
N ILE A 104 -13.38 -24.49 10.34
CA ILE A 104 -12.94 -25.83 10.70
C ILE A 104 -11.67 -26.11 9.90
N TYR A 105 -10.53 -26.15 10.59
CA TYR A 105 -9.22 -26.43 9.98
C TYR A 105 -8.78 -27.86 10.31
N GLN A 106 -8.50 -28.65 9.29
CA GLN A 106 -8.02 -30.03 9.43
C GLN A 106 -6.73 -30.23 8.64
N ALA A 107 -5.66 -30.68 9.29
CA ALA A 107 -4.40 -31.01 8.64
C ALA A 107 -4.05 -32.49 8.82
N ALA A 108 -3.83 -33.20 7.73
CA ALA A 108 -3.40 -34.60 7.72
C ALA A 108 -1.95 -34.73 7.24
N PHE A 109 -1.06 -35.19 8.13
CA PHE A 109 0.37 -35.32 7.83
C PHE A 109 0.77 -36.76 7.51
N GLU A 110 1.52 -36.90 6.42
CA GLU A 110 2.17 -38.14 6.00
C GLU A 110 3.69 -37.96 5.93
N PHE A 111 4.41 -38.61 6.85
CA PHE A 111 5.87 -38.55 6.91
C PHE A 111 6.53 -39.55 5.94
N SER A 112 7.64 -39.13 5.36
CA SER A 112 8.50 -39.99 4.55
C SER A 112 8.96 -41.23 5.35
N ALA A 113 9.25 -42.34 4.64
CA ALA A 113 9.58 -43.62 5.26
C ALA A 113 10.72 -43.54 6.28
N LEU A 114 11.70 -42.66 6.05
CA LEU A 114 12.86 -42.43 6.91
C LEU A 114 12.51 -41.80 8.28
N LEU A 115 11.36 -41.11 8.35
CA LEU A 115 10.90 -40.39 9.55
C LEU A 115 9.70 -41.06 10.22
N ARG A 116 9.16 -42.15 9.67
CA ARG A 116 7.98 -42.85 10.20
C ARG A 116 8.19 -43.35 11.64
N SER A 117 9.38 -43.85 11.96
CA SER A 117 9.75 -44.32 13.31
C SER A 117 9.88 -43.19 14.34
N GLY A 118 10.06 -41.94 13.90
CA GLY A 118 10.10 -40.74 14.75
C GLY A 118 8.79 -39.94 14.77
N ALA A 119 7.78 -40.32 13.97
CA ALA A 119 6.53 -39.57 13.82
C ALA A 119 5.77 -39.41 15.15
N ALA A 120 5.76 -40.43 16.00
CA ALA A 120 5.14 -40.37 17.33
C ALA A 120 5.84 -39.38 18.28
N ILE A 121 7.16 -39.19 18.11
CA ILE A 121 7.96 -38.24 18.90
C ILE A 121 7.71 -36.81 18.41
N ALA A 122 7.50 -36.62 17.11
CA ALA A 122 7.22 -35.31 16.51
C ALA A 122 5.76 -34.83 16.72
N GLN A 123 4.82 -35.75 16.92
CA GLN A 123 3.38 -35.48 17.00
C GLN A 123 2.98 -34.36 17.99
N PRO A 124 3.49 -34.30 19.24
CA PRO A 124 3.17 -33.19 20.16
C PRO A 124 3.68 -31.83 19.66
N GLY A 125 4.78 -31.82 18.92
CA GLY A 125 5.34 -30.61 18.31
C GLY A 125 4.48 -30.11 17.16
N LEU A 126 4.05 -31.01 16.26
CA LEU A 126 3.13 -30.68 15.16
C LEU A 126 1.76 -30.21 15.65
N GLN A 127 1.22 -30.82 16.71
CA GLN A 127 -0.04 -30.38 17.30
C GLN A 127 0.06 -28.97 17.88
N ARG A 128 1.14 -28.67 18.61
CA ARG A 128 1.39 -27.30 19.10
C ARG A 128 1.56 -26.30 17.96
N MET A 129 2.29 -26.70 16.92
CA MET A 129 2.52 -25.87 15.74
C MET A 129 1.20 -25.51 15.04
N GLY A 130 0.39 -26.50 14.68
CA GLY A 130 -0.85 -26.21 13.96
C GLY A 130 -1.87 -25.49 14.85
N LYS A 131 -1.89 -25.72 16.16
CA LYS A 131 -2.69 -24.89 17.08
C LYS A 131 -2.25 -23.42 17.06
N ALA A 132 -0.93 -23.16 17.06
CA ALA A 132 -0.41 -21.80 16.95
C ALA A 132 -0.72 -21.15 15.59
N SER A 133 -0.66 -21.90 14.49
CA SER A 133 -1.06 -21.43 13.16
C SER A 133 -2.54 -21.02 13.12
N VAL A 134 -3.43 -21.85 13.67
CA VAL A 134 -4.88 -21.58 13.70
C VAL A 134 -5.23 -20.43 14.64
N GLU A 135 -4.54 -20.29 15.77
CA GLU A 135 -4.70 -19.11 16.65
C GLU A 135 -4.24 -17.83 15.97
N GLY A 136 -3.13 -17.87 15.23
CA GLY A 136 -2.66 -16.74 14.43
C GLY A 136 -3.66 -16.35 13.33
N LEU A 137 -4.26 -17.33 12.65
CA LEU A 137 -5.34 -17.09 11.69
C LEU A 137 -6.56 -16.44 12.35
N ARG A 138 -6.94 -16.91 13.54
CA ARG A 138 -8.03 -16.31 14.31
C ARG A 138 -7.74 -14.85 14.64
N ALA A 139 -6.56 -14.56 15.20
CA ALA A 139 -6.15 -13.20 15.53
C ALA A 139 -6.17 -12.29 14.28
N ALA A 140 -5.66 -12.77 13.15
CA ALA A 140 -5.68 -12.03 11.90
C ALA A 140 -7.09 -11.69 11.41
N LEU A 141 -8.10 -12.50 11.69
CA LEU A 141 -9.48 -12.29 11.24
C LEU A 141 -10.36 -11.57 12.27
N GLU A 142 -10.03 -11.60 13.56
CA GLU A 142 -10.81 -10.97 14.64
C GLU A 142 -10.24 -9.63 15.11
N GLU A 143 -8.93 -9.51 15.25
CA GLU A 143 -8.30 -8.37 15.90
C GLU A 143 -8.04 -7.25 14.87
N ILE A 144 -8.62 -6.08 15.11
CA ILE A 144 -8.13 -4.84 14.50
C ILE A 144 -6.92 -4.41 15.34
N PRO A 145 -5.70 -4.36 14.77
CA PRO A 145 -4.53 -3.90 15.50
C PRO A 145 -4.72 -2.49 16.04
N GLU A 146 -4.08 -2.15 17.16
CA GLU A 146 -4.03 -0.75 17.58
C GLU A 146 -3.20 0.06 16.58
N ALA A 147 -3.63 1.31 16.31
CA ALA A 147 -2.84 2.21 15.50
C ALA A 147 -1.48 2.48 16.16
N PRO A 148 -0.40 2.58 15.36
CA PRO A 148 0.93 2.82 15.91
C PRO A 148 1.03 4.22 16.55
N ASP A 149 1.85 4.32 17.59
CA ASP A 149 2.13 5.59 18.25
C ASP A 149 2.69 6.65 17.29
N THR A 150 2.28 7.91 17.49
CA THR A 150 2.82 9.07 16.78
C THR A 150 4.33 9.21 17.00
N ALA A 151 5.05 9.68 15.98
CA ALA A 151 6.48 9.94 16.10
C ALA A 151 6.76 11.33 16.70
N PRO A 152 7.91 11.53 17.38
CA PRO A 152 8.34 12.88 17.73
C PRO A 152 8.55 13.72 16.46
N GLU A 153 8.21 15.01 16.53
CA GLU A 153 8.28 15.94 15.39
C GLU A 153 9.68 15.98 14.74
N SER A 154 10.75 15.87 15.54
CA SER A 154 12.13 15.95 15.05
C SER A 154 13.14 15.00 15.72
N LEU A 155 13.98 14.39 14.87
CA LEU A 155 15.26 13.71 15.12
C LEU A 155 16.44 14.66 15.40
N SER A 156 17.40 14.26 16.25
CA SER A 156 18.77 14.81 16.21
C SER A 156 19.83 13.75 16.51
N GLY A 157 21.06 14.00 16.05
CA GLY A 157 22.23 13.17 16.35
C GLY A 157 22.11 11.71 15.86
N LEU A 158 22.46 10.76 16.72
CA LEU A 158 22.48 9.33 16.40
C LEU A 158 21.09 8.77 16.06
N ALA A 159 20.01 9.35 16.61
CA ALA A 159 18.65 8.93 16.32
C ALA A 159 18.27 9.20 14.86
N SER A 160 18.74 10.31 14.28
CA SER A 160 18.55 10.60 12.85
C SER A 160 19.25 9.58 11.96
N ILE A 161 20.47 9.16 12.33
CA ILE A 161 21.22 8.13 11.58
C ILE A 161 20.51 6.78 11.63
N ALA A 162 19.99 6.41 12.80
CA ALA A 162 19.21 5.19 12.98
C ALA A 162 17.93 5.20 12.11
N SER A 163 17.24 6.34 12.01
CA SER A 163 16.08 6.51 11.12
C SER A 163 16.46 6.31 9.64
N VAL A 164 17.54 6.94 9.16
CA VAL A 164 17.99 6.77 7.77
C VAL A 164 18.34 5.31 7.45
N ALA A 165 18.90 4.54 8.39
CA ALA A 165 19.19 3.12 8.18
C ALA A 165 17.94 2.29 7.86
N ARG A 166 16.76 2.72 8.34
CA ARG A 166 15.46 2.09 8.04
C ARG A 166 15.09 2.19 6.56
N PHE A 167 15.60 3.18 5.83
CA PHE A 167 15.19 3.42 4.44
C PHE A 167 15.63 2.30 3.50
N SER A 168 16.63 1.51 3.89
CA SER A 168 17.16 0.39 3.12
C SER A 168 16.23 -0.84 3.12
N LYS A 169 16.52 -1.77 2.20
CA LYS A 169 15.93 -3.13 2.17
C LYS A 169 16.10 -3.90 3.48
N LEU A 170 17.26 -3.76 4.13
CA LEU A 170 17.51 -4.42 5.41
C LEU A 170 16.67 -3.82 6.53
N GLY A 171 16.46 -2.50 6.48
CA GLY A 171 15.53 -1.79 7.38
C GLY A 171 14.12 -2.34 7.25
N TYR A 172 13.58 -2.38 6.02
CA TYR A 172 12.26 -2.95 5.74
C TYR A 172 12.13 -4.39 6.25
N ARG A 173 13.08 -5.27 5.91
CA ARG A 173 13.02 -6.69 6.32
C ARG A 173 13.02 -6.90 7.83
N ARG A 174 13.68 -6.01 8.58
CA ARG A 174 13.63 -6.02 10.05
C ARG A 174 12.26 -5.57 10.56
N ALA A 175 11.69 -4.52 9.98
CA ALA A 175 10.38 -4.01 10.35
C ALA A 175 9.24 -4.99 10.03
N LYS A 176 9.32 -5.65 8.87
CA LYS A 176 8.31 -6.60 8.38
C LYS A 176 7.98 -7.72 9.38
N GLY A 177 8.93 -8.13 10.21
CA GLY A 177 8.71 -9.16 11.22
C GLY A 177 7.68 -8.80 12.30
N ASN A 178 7.30 -7.53 12.40
CA ASN A 178 6.34 -7.00 13.37
C ASN A 178 5.08 -6.44 12.72
N PHE A 179 4.88 -6.63 11.41
CA PHE A 179 3.70 -6.11 10.73
C PHE A 179 2.48 -6.93 11.10
N ALA A 180 1.40 -6.22 11.44
CA ALA A 180 0.11 -6.85 11.61
C ALA A 180 -0.45 -7.34 10.27
N PRO A 181 -1.29 -8.38 10.27
CA PRO A 181 -1.99 -8.85 9.09
C PRO A 181 -2.91 -7.78 8.47
N MET A 182 -3.04 -7.79 7.14
CA MET A 182 -3.96 -6.91 6.40
C MET A 182 -5.15 -7.71 5.88
N SER A 183 -6.05 -8.07 6.79
CA SER A 183 -7.19 -8.97 6.51
C SER A 183 -8.51 -8.26 6.16
N ALA A 184 -8.52 -6.92 6.17
CA ALA A 184 -9.72 -6.16 5.86
C ALA A 184 -10.19 -6.40 4.42
N ASP A 185 -11.49 -6.57 4.25
CA ASP A 185 -12.13 -6.64 2.95
C ASP A 185 -12.31 -5.23 2.39
N ILE A 186 -11.88 -5.03 1.15
CA ILE A 186 -11.92 -3.76 0.44
C ILE A 186 -12.66 -3.83 -0.89
N ARG A 187 -13.37 -4.92 -1.16
CA ARG A 187 -14.06 -5.13 -2.46
C ARG A 187 -15.09 -4.04 -2.79
N ASP A 188 -15.69 -3.45 -1.77
CA ASP A 188 -16.64 -2.35 -1.92
C ASP A 188 -16.00 -0.95 -1.84
N ARG A 189 -14.68 -0.86 -1.67
CA ARG A 189 -13.96 0.41 -1.57
C ARG A 189 -13.47 0.90 -2.93
N HIS A 190 -13.81 2.15 -3.23
CA HIS A 190 -13.36 2.86 -4.42
C HIS A 190 -12.07 3.61 -4.14
N ILE A 191 -11.00 3.20 -4.82
CA ILE A 191 -9.65 3.73 -4.66
C ILE A 191 -9.21 4.40 -5.96
N VAL A 192 -8.90 5.70 -5.89
CA VAL A 192 -8.30 6.46 -6.99
C VAL A 192 -6.78 6.47 -6.81
N LEU A 193 -6.05 5.90 -7.77
CA LEU A 193 -4.58 5.79 -7.73
C LEU A 193 -3.95 6.51 -8.92
N THR A 194 -3.11 7.51 -8.64
CA THR A 194 -2.33 8.20 -9.68
C THR A 194 -0.98 7.52 -9.92
N GLY A 195 -0.56 7.41 -11.18
CA GLY A 195 0.79 6.91 -11.52
C GLY A 195 0.99 5.39 -11.38
N ALA A 196 0.01 4.59 -11.82
CA ALA A 196 -0.02 3.14 -11.63
C ALA A 196 0.83 2.30 -12.63
N THR A 197 1.46 2.90 -13.65
CA THR A 197 2.05 2.11 -14.76
C THR A 197 3.41 1.48 -14.49
N ALA A 198 4.11 1.86 -13.42
CA ALA A 198 5.45 1.33 -13.13
C ALA A 198 5.81 1.47 -11.65
N GLY A 199 6.84 0.71 -11.24
CA GLY A 199 7.45 0.82 -9.91
C GLY A 199 6.42 0.69 -8.79
N LEU A 200 6.45 1.64 -7.85
CA LEU A 200 5.60 1.67 -6.67
C LEU A 200 4.10 1.58 -7.02
N GLY A 201 3.64 2.45 -7.91
CA GLY A 201 2.22 2.50 -8.28
C GLY A 201 1.71 1.24 -8.97
N LEU A 202 2.56 0.53 -9.72
CA LEU A 202 2.19 -0.76 -10.33
C LEU A 202 2.06 -1.86 -9.27
N ALA A 203 2.98 -1.91 -8.32
CA ALA A 203 2.90 -2.85 -7.20
C ALA A 203 1.64 -2.59 -6.36
N THR A 204 1.33 -1.32 -6.06
CA THR A 204 0.09 -0.93 -5.38
C THR A 204 -1.16 -1.29 -6.17
N ALA A 205 -1.20 -1.01 -7.48
CA ALA A 205 -2.36 -1.34 -8.32
C ALA A 205 -2.62 -2.86 -8.38
N ARG A 206 -1.57 -3.68 -8.48
CA ARG A 206 -1.68 -5.15 -8.45
C ARG A 206 -2.24 -5.67 -7.13
N ASP A 207 -1.70 -5.22 -6.01
CA ASP A 207 -2.13 -5.67 -4.70
C ASP A 207 -3.60 -5.30 -4.43
N LEU A 208 -3.97 -4.04 -4.67
CA LEU A 208 -5.36 -3.58 -4.48
C LEU A 208 -6.33 -4.25 -5.46
N ALA A 209 -5.89 -4.55 -6.69
CA ALA A 209 -6.70 -5.30 -7.66
C ALA A 209 -6.92 -6.75 -7.20
N ALA A 210 -5.88 -7.42 -6.68
CA ALA A 210 -5.93 -8.78 -6.16
C ALA A 210 -6.84 -8.90 -4.92
N ARG A 211 -6.94 -7.82 -4.14
CA ARG A 211 -7.90 -7.67 -3.03
C ARG A 211 -9.32 -7.31 -3.49
N GLY A 212 -9.53 -7.13 -4.80
CA GLY A 212 -10.85 -6.90 -5.40
C GLY A 212 -11.38 -5.47 -5.28
N ALA A 213 -10.55 -4.48 -4.91
CA ALA A 213 -10.98 -3.09 -4.79
C ALA A 213 -11.54 -2.54 -6.12
N HIS A 214 -12.46 -1.58 -6.04
CA HIS A 214 -12.87 -0.79 -7.20
C HIS A 214 -11.79 0.27 -7.47
N LEU A 215 -11.02 0.10 -8.55
CA LEU A 215 -9.89 0.96 -8.87
C LEU A 215 -10.22 1.95 -9.98
N THR A 216 -9.91 3.23 -9.73
CA THR A 216 -9.73 4.23 -10.80
C THR A 216 -8.24 4.56 -10.91
N LEU A 217 -7.60 4.08 -11.97
CA LEU A 217 -6.18 4.30 -12.24
C LEU A 217 -6.01 5.52 -13.15
N VAL A 218 -5.36 6.56 -12.63
CA VAL A 218 -5.05 7.78 -13.38
C VAL A 218 -3.70 7.64 -14.06
N ILE A 219 -3.70 7.61 -15.38
CA ILE A 219 -2.54 7.26 -16.20
C ILE A 219 -2.41 8.24 -17.37
N ARG A 220 -1.19 8.67 -17.67
CA ARG A 220 -0.94 9.62 -18.76
C ARG A 220 -1.17 9.06 -20.16
N ASN A 221 -0.79 7.79 -20.40
CA ASN A 221 -0.86 7.17 -21.72
C ASN A 221 -2.00 6.14 -21.76
N ALA A 222 -2.98 6.37 -22.65
CA ALA A 222 -4.17 5.54 -22.76
C ALA A 222 -3.88 4.07 -23.10
N GLU A 223 -3.01 3.81 -24.08
CA GLU A 223 -2.65 2.45 -24.52
C GLU A 223 -2.01 1.64 -23.39
N ARG A 224 -1.06 2.24 -22.67
CA ARG A 224 -0.44 1.60 -21.49
C ARG A 224 -1.43 1.41 -20.36
N GLY A 225 -2.39 2.32 -20.19
CA GLY A 225 -3.44 2.20 -19.20
C GLY A 225 -4.36 1.03 -19.49
N GLU A 226 -4.79 0.88 -20.75
CA GLU A 226 -5.66 -0.22 -21.16
C GLU A 226 -4.96 -1.57 -21.08
N ALA A 227 -3.71 -1.65 -21.55
CA ALA A 227 -2.91 -2.87 -21.40
C ALA A 227 -2.71 -3.26 -19.92
N LEU A 228 -2.53 -2.27 -19.03
CA LEU A 228 -2.47 -2.52 -17.59
C LEU A 228 -3.81 -3.04 -17.06
N ARG A 229 -4.94 -2.43 -17.45
CA ARG A 229 -6.28 -2.89 -17.07
C ARG A 229 -6.49 -4.36 -17.45
N GLU A 230 -6.22 -4.71 -18.70
CA GLU A 230 -6.33 -6.09 -19.19
C GLU A 230 -5.44 -7.05 -18.41
N THR A 231 -4.19 -6.66 -18.13
CA THR A 231 -3.25 -7.45 -17.35
C THR A 231 -3.77 -7.69 -15.93
N LEU A 232 -4.19 -6.62 -15.23
CA LEU A 232 -4.69 -6.73 -13.86
C LEU A 232 -5.97 -7.57 -13.79
N THR A 233 -6.91 -7.36 -14.72
CA THR A 233 -8.13 -8.16 -14.79
C THR A 233 -7.81 -9.64 -15.04
N ALA A 234 -6.86 -9.96 -15.92
CA ALA A 234 -6.44 -11.34 -16.16
C ALA A 234 -5.71 -11.96 -14.95
N GLU A 235 -4.88 -11.18 -14.25
CA GLU A 235 -4.11 -11.63 -13.07
C GLU A 235 -5.02 -11.83 -11.83
N THR A 236 -6.14 -11.12 -11.72
CA THR A 236 -6.91 -11.01 -10.46
C THR A 236 -8.39 -11.37 -10.58
N ASP A 237 -8.92 -11.52 -11.79
CA ASP A 237 -10.36 -11.61 -12.09
C ASP A 237 -11.19 -10.38 -11.67
N ASN A 238 -10.53 -9.30 -11.25
CA ASN A 238 -11.19 -8.07 -10.85
C ASN A 238 -11.61 -7.25 -12.09
N GLN A 239 -12.93 -7.14 -12.29
CA GLN A 239 -13.55 -6.37 -13.38
C GLN A 239 -13.75 -4.88 -13.01
N ASN A 240 -13.61 -4.52 -11.74
CA ASN A 240 -13.86 -3.17 -11.22
C ASN A 240 -12.60 -2.29 -11.37
N ILE A 241 -11.98 -2.28 -12.55
CA ILE A 241 -10.79 -1.48 -12.84
C ILE A 241 -11.09 -0.52 -13.98
N ARG A 242 -10.99 0.78 -13.69
CA ARG A 242 -11.23 1.88 -14.63
C ARG A 242 -9.95 2.65 -14.88
N ILE A 243 -9.75 3.05 -16.14
CA ILE A 243 -8.67 3.97 -16.53
C ILE A 243 -9.23 5.37 -16.72
N GLU A 244 -8.56 6.36 -16.13
CA GLU A 244 -8.76 7.78 -16.42
C GLU A 244 -7.46 8.36 -16.99
N VAL A 245 -7.57 8.96 -18.18
CA VAL A 245 -6.40 9.50 -18.88
C VAL A 245 -6.20 10.96 -18.53
N ALA A 246 -5.03 11.30 -17.97
CA ALA A 246 -4.64 12.67 -17.65
C ALA A 246 -3.12 12.80 -17.55
N ASP A 247 -2.54 13.84 -18.15
CA ASP A 247 -1.18 14.25 -17.82
C ASP A 247 -1.17 15.16 -16.59
N LEU A 248 -0.85 14.58 -15.43
CA LEU A 248 -0.79 15.32 -14.16
C LEU A 248 0.36 16.33 -14.06
N SER A 249 1.21 16.46 -15.10
CA SER A 249 2.14 17.59 -15.19
C SER A 249 1.49 18.85 -15.77
N LEU A 250 0.27 18.76 -16.29
CA LEU A 250 -0.50 19.87 -16.85
C LEU A 250 -1.75 20.11 -15.97
N LEU A 251 -1.89 21.33 -15.45
CA LEU A 251 -2.97 21.71 -14.55
C LEU A 251 -4.33 21.71 -15.26
N GLY A 252 -4.37 22.07 -16.55
CA GLY A 252 -5.57 21.94 -17.39
C GLY A 252 -6.10 20.51 -17.47
N ASP A 253 -5.20 19.52 -17.60
CA ASP A 253 -5.57 18.10 -17.62
C ASP A 253 -6.03 17.62 -16.24
N THR A 254 -5.37 18.05 -15.16
CA THR A 254 -5.81 17.79 -13.78
C THR A 254 -7.21 18.37 -13.53
N GLN A 255 -7.49 19.58 -14.00
CA GLN A 255 -8.82 20.18 -13.91
C GLN A 255 -9.87 19.40 -14.72
N ALA A 256 -9.52 18.95 -15.92
CA ALA A 256 -10.39 18.12 -16.74
C ALA A 256 -10.72 16.79 -16.06
N LEU A 257 -9.73 16.15 -15.43
CA LEU A 257 -9.90 14.94 -14.63
C LEU A 257 -10.85 15.16 -13.45
N VAL A 258 -10.64 16.22 -12.66
CA VAL A 258 -11.54 16.60 -11.56
C VAL A 258 -12.98 16.72 -12.07
N ASN A 259 -13.19 17.42 -13.19
CA ASN A 259 -14.52 17.58 -13.77
C ASN A 259 -15.16 16.25 -14.16
N ARG A 260 -14.40 15.32 -14.74
CA ARG A 260 -14.92 13.99 -15.13
C ARG A 260 -15.30 13.16 -13.91
N LEU A 261 -14.44 13.08 -12.89
CA LEU A 261 -14.72 12.34 -11.66
C LEU A 261 -15.91 12.91 -10.90
N ARG A 262 -15.98 14.23 -10.73
CA ARG A 262 -17.14 14.90 -10.11
C ARG A 262 -18.43 14.70 -10.90
N LYS A 263 -18.36 14.67 -12.23
CA LYS A 263 -19.54 14.42 -13.08
C LYS A 263 -20.08 13.00 -12.89
N ARG A 264 -19.20 12.02 -12.67
CA ARG A 264 -19.62 10.64 -12.32
C ARG A 264 -20.30 10.60 -10.96
N GLY A 265 -19.79 11.38 -10.00
CA GLY A 265 -20.39 11.50 -8.66
C GLY A 265 -20.27 10.22 -7.84
N GLU A 266 -19.34 9.33 -8.22
CA GLU A 266 -19.02 8.14 -7.46
C GLU A 266 -18.17 8.56 -6.25
N PRO A 267 -18.62 8.27 -5.02
CA PRO A 267 -17.84 8.65 -3.85
C PRO A 267 -16.55 7.81 -3.77
N ILE A 268 -15.50 8.39 -3.20
CA ILE A 268 -14.13 7.86 -3.17
C ILE A 268 -13.79 7.54 -1.72
N ASP A 269 -13.38 6.31 -1.44
CA ASP A 269 -12.94 5.89 -0.10
C ASP A 269 -11.46 6.23 0.12
N VAL A 270 -10.63 6.08 -0.93
CA VAL A 270 -9.19 6.36 -0.83
C VAL A 270 -8.68 7.09 -2.06
N LEU A 271 -8.02 8.24 -1.87
CA LEU A 271 -7.27 8.95 -2.92
C LEU A 271 -5.77 8.80 -2.68
N ILE A 272 -5.07 8.22 -3.65
CA ILE A 272 -3.62 7.99 -3.59
C ILE A 272 -2.89 8.87 -4.61
N ASN A 273 -2.25 9.91 -4.08
CA ASN A 273 -1.37 10.81 -4.84
C ASN A 273 0.05 10.21 -4.94
N ASN A 274 0.21 9.23 -5.83
CA ASN A 274 1.47 8.51 -6.05
C ASN A 274 2.25 9.01 -7.28
N ALA A 275 1.60 9.60 -8.29
CA ALA A 275 2.28 10.04 -9.50
C ALA A 275 3.48 10.95 -9.19
N GLY A 276 4.60 10.68 -9.86
CA GLY A 276 5.80 11.48 -9.67
C GLY A 276 6.94 11.12 -10.62
N ALA A 277 7.80 12.10 -10.82
CA ALA A 277 9.04 11.99 -11.57
C ALA A 277 10.08 12.93 -10.96
N LEU A 278 11.35 12.58 -11.11
CA LEU A 278 12.47 13.49 -10.83
C LEU A 278 13.01 13.97 -12.17
N PHE A 279 13.03 15.28 -12.38
CA PHE A 279 13.54 15.90 -13.59
C PHE A 279 14.99 16.34 -13.36
N PRO A 280 16.00 15.73 -14.02
CA PRO A 280 17.41 16.09 -13.78
C PRO A 280 17.74 17.49 -14.24
N GLU A 281 17.10 17.93 -15.33
CA GLU A 281 17.32 19.22 -15.98
C GLU A 281 16.16 20.17 -15.69
N HIS A 282 16.45 21.48 -15.71
CA HIS A 282 15.41 22.49 -15.60
C HIS A 282 14.46 22.41 -16.80
N GLY A 283 13.19 22.71 -16.57
CA GLY A 283 12.22 22.89 -17.64
C GLY A 283 10.88 23.32 -17.07
N LEU A 284 10.11 23.99 -17.91
CA LEU A 284 8.76 24.43 -17.60
C LEU A 284 7.74 23.53 -18.32
N THR A 285 6.55 23.44 -17.75
CA THR A 285 5.37 22.95 -18.45
C THR A 285 4.95 23.95 -19.52
N GLU A 286 4.07 23.54 -20.42
CA GLU A 286 3.49 24.45 -21.44
C GLU A 286 2.68 25.59 -20.82
N GLU A 287 2.26 25.44 -19.56
CA GLU A 287 1.55 26.44 -18.76
C GLU A 287 2.50 27.36 -17.97
N GLY A 288 3.83 27.19 -18.13
CA GLY A 288 4.84 28.05 -17.52
C GLY A 288 5.21 27.71 -16.08
N HIS A 289 4.88 26.51 -15.58
CA HIS A 289 5.22 26.07 -14.23
C HIS A 289 6.49 25.20 -14.23
N GLU A 290 7.31 25.27 -13.18
CA GLU A 290 8.42 24.32 -13.04
C GLU A 290 7.88 22.88 -12.94
N ARG A 291 8.48 21.95 -13.70
CA ARG A 291 7.93 20.60 -13.89
C ARG A 291 7.73 19.80 -12.60
N SER A 292 8.67 19.89 -11.66
CA SER A 292 8.57 19.18 -10.36
C SER A 292 7.45 19.76 -9.52
N THR A 293 7.33 21.09 -9.46
CA THR A 293 6.30 21.82 -8.73
C THR A 293 4.91 21.52 -9.30
N ALA A 294 4.77 21.55 -10.63
CA ALA A 294 3.52 21.24 -11.31
C ALA A 294 3.03 19.81 -10.99
N LEU A 295 3.88 18.81 -11.21
CA LEU A 295 3.51 17.40 -11.07
C LEU A 295 3.39 16.95 -9.61
N LEU A 296 4.30 17.38 -8.74
CA LEU A 296 4.46 16.80 -7.40
C LEU A 296 3.75 17.59 -6.31
N LEU A 297 3.29 18.82 -6.60
CA LEU A 297 2.63 19.69 -5.62
C LEU A 297 1.31 20.27 -6.16
N LEU A 298 1.36 21.01 -7.27
CA LEU A 298 0.16 21.72 -7.77
C LEU A 298 -0.92 20.75 -8.25
N SER A 299 -0.55 19.68 -8.95
CA SER A 299 -1.52 18.66 -9.38
C SER A 299 -2.18 17.92 -8.20
N PRO A 300 -1.44 17.38 -7.20
CA PRO A 300 -2.05 16.83 -5.99
C PRO A 300 -2.93 17.82 -5.24
N TRP A 301 -2.52 19.08 -5.13
CA TRP A 301 -3.32 20.16 -4.56
C TRP A 301 -4.67 20.32 -5.27
N MET A 302 -4.64 20.51 -6.59
CA MET A 302 -5.83 20.68 -7.43
C MET A 302 -6.75 19.46 -7.40
N LEU A 303 -6.16 18.26 -7.55
CA LEU A 303 -6.92 17.02 -7.61
C LEU A 303 -7.62 16.76 -6.29
N THR A 304 -6.90 16.83 -5.17
CA THR A 304 -7.43 16.50 -3.84
C THR A 304 -8.54 17.48 -3.43
N LEU A 305 -8.32 18.79 -3.55
CA LEU A 305 -9.36 19.80 -3.29
C LEU A 305 -10.57 19.63 -4.21
N GLY A 306 -10.33 19.29 -5.48
CA GLY A 306 -11.37 19.11 -6.48
C GLY A 306 -12.29 17.93 -6.15
N LEU A 307 -11.74 16.90 -5.50
CA LEU A 307 -12.43 15.67 -5.13
C LEU A 307 -12.89 15.64 -3.67
N HIS A 308 -12.65 16.69 -2.88
CA HIS A 308 -13.07 16.78 -1.47
C HIS A 308 -14.54 16.34 -1.27
N SER A 309 -15.47 16.85 -2.08
CA SER A 309 -16.89 16.49 -1.95
C SER A 309 -17.24 15.04 -2.29
N LEU A 310 -16.34 14.28 -2.92
CA LEU A 310 -16.49 12.84 -3.16
C LEU A 310 -15.86 11.99 -2.05
N LEU A 311 -14.94 12.59 -1.27
CA LEU A 311 -14.31 11.99 -0.10
C LEU A 311 -15.13 12.26 1.17
N ALA A 312 -15.63 13.48 1.33
CA ALA A 312 -16.36 13.91 2.51
C ALA A 312 -17.65 13.11 2.71
N GLY A 313 -17.96 12.78 3.98
CA GLY A 313 -19.18 12.10 4.35
C GLY A 313 -19.18 10.58 4.15
N ARG A 314 -18.02 9.97 3.87
CA ARG A 314 -17.83 8.52 4.02
C ARG A 314 -17.14 8.21 5.35
N GLU A 315 -17.45 7.06 5.91
CA GLU A 315 -16.68 6.51 7.03
C GLU A 315 -15.30 6.06 6.49
N ASP A 316 -14.23 6.47 7.19
CA ASP A 316 -12.84 6.15 6.87
C ASP A 316 -12.34 6.60 5.48
N SER A 317 -12.73 7.80 5.02
CA SER A 317 -12.12 8.39 3.81
C SER A 317 -10.67 8.76 4.04
N ARG A 318 -9.81 8.43 3.07
CA ARG A 318 -8.34 8.62 3.21
C ARG A 318 -7.74 9.33 2.02
N VAL A 319 -6.83 10.25 2.28
CA VAL A 319 -5.91 10.82 1.29
C VAL A 319 -4.49 10.41 1.66
N ILE A 320 -3.80 9.76 0.72
CA ILE A 320 -2.44 9.26 0.91
C ILE A 320 -1.51 9.95 -0.08
N ASN A 321 -0.60 10.76 0.44
CA ASN A 321 0.39 11.49 -0.35
C ASN A 321 1.75 10.77 -0.36
N VAL A 322 2.21 10.33 -1.53
CA VAL A 322 3.56 9.75 -1.65
C VAL A 322 4.59 10.86 -1.74
N VAL A 323 5.35 11.04 -0.66
CA VAL A 323 6.50 11.95 -0.59
C VAL A 323 7.81 11.19 -0.80
N SER A 324 8.92 11.70 -0.28
CA SER A 324 10.23 11.07 -0.44
C SER A 324 11.13 11.39 0.73
N GLY A 325 12.01 10.45 1.12
CA GLY A 325 13.08 10.73 2.06
C GLY A 325 14.03 11.86 1.61
N GLY A 326 14.04 12.21 0.32
CA GLY A 326 14.76 13.40 -0.18
C GLY A 326 14.30 14.70 0.47
N MET A 327 13.04 14.80 0.89
CA MET A 327 12.49 16.00 1.54
C MET A 327 13.22 16.36 2.84
N TYR A 328 13.80 15.37 3.54
CA TYR A 328 14.58 15.60 4.75
C TYR A 328 15.78 16.50 4.55
N THR A 329 16.27 16.61 3.30
CA THR A 329 17.47 17.36 2.95
C THR A 329 17.22 18.85 2.75
N GLN A 330 15.96 19.27 2.61
CA GLN A 330 15.59 20.65 2.29
C GLN A 330 14.66 21.26 3.33
N ARG A 331 14.91 22.52 3.66
CA ARG A 331 13.93 23.41 4.30
C ARG A 331 12.97 23.90 3.23
N LEU A 332 11.67 23.94 3.53
CA LEU A 332 10.68 24.52 2.61
C LEU A 332 11.09 25.93 2.22
N SER A 333 11.06 26.21 0.91
CA SER A 333 11.15 27.55 0.36
C SER A 333 10.13 27.71 -0.77
N THR A 334 9.11 28.51 -0.52
CA THR A 334 8.06 28.86 -1.48
C THR A 334 8.65 29.59 -2.68
N ALA A 335 9.65 30.46 -2.45
CA ALA A 335 10.37 31.13 -3.52
C ALA A 335 11.05 30.13 -4.47
N ALA A 336 11.63 29.05 -3.94
CA ALA A 336 12.25 28.01 -4.77
C ALA A 336 11.23 27.22 -5.61
N LEU A 337 9.99 27.05 -5.14
CA LEU A 337 8.90 26.43 -5.92
C LEU A 337 8.41 27.35 -7.05
N GLN A 338 8.51 28.67 -6.85
CA GLN A 338 8.11 29.70 -7.80
C GLN A 338 9.22 30.08 -8.80
N ASP A 339 10.45 29.62 -8.59
CA ASP A 339 11.58 29.99 -9.44
C ASP A 339 11.51 29.26 -10.79
N THR A 340 11.12 30.00 -11.82
CA THR A 340 11.07 29.55 -13.21
C THR A 340 12.31 29.96 -14.02
N SER A 341 13.30 30.60 -13.40
CA SER A 341 14.48 31.13 -14.10
C SER A 341 15.45 30.02 -14.52
N GLY A 342 15.49 28.93 -13.76
CA GLY A 342 16.44 27.82 -13.94
C GLY A 342 17.86 28.12 -13.48
N THR A 343 18.11 29.29 -12.87
CA THR A 343 19.42 29.66 -12.33
C THR A 343 19.79 28.71 -11.19
N ASP A 344 20.99 28.12 -11.24
CA ASP A 344 21.48 27.15 -10.24
C ASP A 344 20.54 25.93 -10.02
N TYR A 345 19.77 25.54 -11.03
CA TYR A 345 18.83 24.43 -10.92
C TYR A 345 19.50 23.12 -10.54
N SER A 346 18.88 22.43 -9.59
CA SER A 346 19.24 21.07 -9.19
C SER A 346 17.98 20.23 -9.09
N GLY A 347 17.81 19.27 -10.00
CA GLY A 347 16.66 18.37 -10.03
C GLY A 347 16.35 17.69 -8.68
N PRO A 348 17.35 17.12 -7.97
CA PRO A 348 17.13 16.58 -6.63
C PRO A 348 16.63 17.61 -5.61
N VAL A 349 17.07 18.87 -5.70
CA VAL A 349 16.64 19.95 -4.79
C VAL A 349 15.21 20.37 -5.11
N ALA A 350 14.87 20.62 -6.38
CA ALA A 350 13.50 20.96 -6.81
C ALA A 350 12.51 19.85 -6.43
N TYR A 351 12.87 18.59 -6.67
CA TYR A 351 12.10 17.42 -6.24
C TYR A 351 11.90 17.39 -4.71
N ALA A 352 12.96 17.60 -3.94
CA ALA A 352 12.89 17.60 -2.48
C ALA A 352 12.05 18.77 -1.92
N GLN A 353 12.13 19.96 -2.54
CA GLN A 353 11.30 21.12 -2.20
C GLN A 353 9.82 20.81 -2.44
N ALA A 354 9.46 20.29 -3.61
CA ALA A 354 8.06 19.96 -3.93
C ALA A 354 7.51 18.86 -3.00
N LYS A 355 8.30 17.81 -2.69
CA LYS A 355 7.88 16.77 -1.74
C LYS A 355 7.80 17.28 -0.29
N ARG A 356 8.67 18.21 0.12
CA ARG A 356 8.57 18.91 1.42
C ARG A 356 7.28 19.71 1.49
N ALA A 357 6.96 20.47 0.45
CA ALA A 357 5.73 21.25 0.38
C ALA A 357 4.47 20.37 0.46
N LEU A 358 4.45 19.24 -0.25
CA LEU A 358 3.32 18.29 -0.19
C LEU A 358 3.14 17.71 1.22
N MET A 359 4.22 17.48 1.97
CA MET A 359 4.13 17.08 3.39
C MET A 359 3.47 18.17 4.24
N ILE A 360 3.81 19.45 4.03
CA ILE A 360 3.18 20.55 4.78
C ILE A 360 1.69 20.66 4.44
N VAL A 361 1.34 20.53 3.16
CA VAL A 361 -0.06 20.47 2.70
C VAL A 361 -0.81 19.29 3.32
N THR A 362 -0.15 18.14 3.49
CA THR A 362 -0.74 16.97 4.16
C THR A 362 -1.16 17.30 5.59
N GLN A 363 -0.28 17.95 6.38
CA GLN A 363 -0.63 18.36 7.75
C GLN A 363 -1.78 19.38 7.76
N HIS A 364 -1.75 20.34 6.84
CA HIS A 364 -2.80 21.34 6.72
C HIS A 364 -4.17 20.72 6.47
N TRP A 365 -4.28 19.81 5.51
CA TRP A 365 -5.55 19.12 5.22
C TRP A 365 -5.98 18.16 6.33
N ALA A 366 -5.03 17.53 7.04
CA ALA A 366 -5.35 16.68 8.18
C ALA A 366 -6.06 17.44 9.30
N GLU A 367 -5.65 18.69 9.55
CA GLU A 367 -6.31 19.59 10.49
C GLU A 367 -7.63 20.13 9.92
N GLU A 368 -7.62 20.60 8.67
CA GLU A 368 -8.78 21.24 8.03
C GLU A 368 -9.96 20.28 7.84
N TRP A 369 -9.70 19.00 7.51
CA TRP A 369 -10.73 18.03 7.13
C TRP A 369 -11.03 16.98 8.20
N ALA A 370 -10.54 17.17 9.42
CA ALA A 370 -10.83 16.28 10.55
C ALA A 370 -12.35 16.17 10.81
N GLU A 371 -13.07 17.28 10.76
CA GLU A 371 -14.53 17.31 10.96
C GLU A 371 -15.32 16.73 9.77
N ASP A 372 -14.69 16.62 8.59
CA ASP A 372 -15.28 16.01 7.41
C ASP A 372 -15.13 14.48 7.38
N GLY A 373 -14.46 13.91 8.39
CA GLY A 373 -14.17 12.47 8.50
C GLY A 373 -13.10 11.98 7.51
N ILE A 374 -12.23 12.87 7.03
CA ILE A 374 -11.17 12.55 6.08
C ILE A 374 -9.82 12.52 6.81
N THR A 375 -9.14 11.37 6.78
CA THR A 375 -7.74 11.30 7.20
C THR A 375 -6.80 11.61 6.06
N VAL A 376 -5.73 12.36 6.37
CA VAL A 376 -4.77 12.78 5.37
C VAL A 376 -3.37 12.50 5.87
N ASN A 377 -2.69 11.54 5.24
CA ASN A 377 -1.35 11.12 5.62
C ASN A 377 -0.39 11.17 4.44
N ALA A 378 0.90 11.22 4.76
CA ALA A 378 1.97 11.10 3.78
C ALA A 378 2.83 9.89 4.08
N MET A 379 3.52 9.37 3.08
CA MET A 379 4.50 8.30 3.27
C MET A 379 5.70 8.47 2.35
N HIS A 380 6.85 7.91 2.72
CA HIS A 380 7.96 7.75 1.78
C HIS A 380 8.41 6.27 1.67
N PRO A 381 8.74 5.76 0.47
CA PRO A 381 8.90 4.31 0.22
C PRO A 381 10.27 3.77 0.65
N GLY A 382 10.98 4.49 1.53
CA GLY A 382 12.42 4.30 1.72
C GLY A 382 13.20 4.51 0.41
N TRP A 383 14.27 3.75 0.23
CA TRP A 383 15.08 3.74 -0.99
C TRP A 383 14.61 2.62 -1.92
N ALA A 384 13.55 2.84 -2.69
CA ALA A 384 12.99 1.87 -3.63
C ALA A 384 13.66 1.93 -5.01
N ASP A 385 13.95 0.77 -5.60
CA ASP A 385 14.48 0.65 -6.96
C ASP A 385 13.35 0.80 -7.99
N THR A 386 13.16 2.02 -8.48
CA THR A 386 12.18 2.35 -9.51
C THR A 386 12.86 2.86 -10.77
N PRO A 387 12.23 2.75 -11.96
CA PRO A 387 12.78 3.31 -13.20
C PRO A 387 13.19 4.79 -13.04
N GLY A 388 12.37 5.60 -12.36
CA GLY A 388 12.68 7.01 -12.12
C GLY A 388 13.97 7.25 -11.31
N VAL A 389 14.29 6.39 -10.32
CA VAL A 389 15.56 6.50 -9.59
C VAL A 389 16.75 6.10 -10.46
N ARG A 390 16.59 5.07 -11.31
CA ARG A 390 17.64 4.61 -12.23
C ARG A 390 18.01 5.66 -13.26
N ASP A 391 16.99 6.27 -13.86
CA ASP A 391 17.15 7.21 -14.96
C ASP A 391 17.58 8.60 -14.45
N SER A 392 16.95 9.08 -13.38
CA SER A 392 17.14 10.46 -12.92
C SER A 392 18.23 10.62 -11.86
N LEU A 393 18.65 9.56 -11.16
CA LEU A 393 19.71 9.58 -10.15
C LEU A 393 20.76 8.46 -10.36
N PRO A 394 21.43 8.39 -11.52
CA PRO A 394 22.27 7.24 -11.90
C PRO A 394 23.47 7.03 -10.96
N ARG A 395 24.04 8.10 -10.39
CA ARG A 395 25.13 7.99 -9.40
C ARG A 395 24.63 7.43 -8.08
N PHE A 396 23.49 7.89 -7.58
CA PHE A 396 22.88 7.35 -6.36
C PHE A 396 22.55 5.88 -6.55
N HIS A 397 21.82 5.52 -7.61
CA HIS A 397 21.46 4.14 -7.91
C HIS A 397 22.71 3.23 -8.00
N ARG A 398 23.78 3.66 -8.68
CA ARG A 398 25.03 2.88 -8.75
C ARG A 398 25.63 2.57 -7.38
N LEU A 399 25.55 3.53 -6.44
CA LEU A 399 26.07 3.39 -5.08
C LEU A 399 25.15 2.57 -4.17
N THR A 400 23.83 2.65 -4.36
CA THR A 400 22.84 2.10 -3.42
C THR A 400 22.10 0.87 -3.92
N ARG A 401 22.25 0.44 -5.18
CA ARG A 401 21.49 -0.70 -5.79
C ARG A 401 21.39 -1.96 -4.93
N HIS A 402 22.42 -2.30 -4.15
CA HIS A 402 22.45 -3.52 -3.33
C HIS A 402 21.63 -3.40 -2.03
N ILE A 403 21.24 -2.18 -1.65
CA ILE A 403 20.45 -1.88 -0.45
C ILE A 403 19.08 -1.28 -0.80
N LEU A 404 18.76 -1.14 -2.09
CA LEU A 404 17.45 -0.67 -2.54
C LEU A 404 16.37 -1.73 -2.28
N ARG A 405 15.21 -1.25 -1.87
CA ARG A 405 13.97 -2.00 -1.73
C ARG A 405 13.43 -2.37 -3.11
N THR A 406 12.72 -3.49 -3.20
CA THR A 406 11.90 -3.78 -4.39
C THR A 406 10.70 -2.82 -4.44
N PRO A 407 10.03 -2.67 -5.60
CA PRO A 407 8.79 -1.90 -5.69
C PRO A 407 7.72 -2.36 -4.69
N GLU A 408 7.59 -3.68 -4.47
CA GLU A 408 6.64 -4.28 -3.52
C GLU A 408 7.00 -3.93 -2.08
N GLU A 409 8.29 -4.01 -1.72
CA GLU A 409 8.78 -3.58 -0.39
C GLU A 409 8.59 -2.05 -0.18
N GLY A 410 8.61 -1.25 -1.25
CA GLY A 410 8.26 0.17 -1.20
C GLY A 410 6.75 0.42 -1.08
N ALA A 411 5.93 -0.45 -1.67
CA ALA A 411 4.47 -0.32 -1.77
C ALA A 411 3.74 -0.72 -0.49
N ASP A 412 4.40 -1.47 0.39
CA ASP A 412 3.78 -2.00 1.61
C ASP A 412 3.05 -0.91 2.44
N THR A 413 3.69 0.23 2.70
CA THR A 413 3.09 1.27 3.56
C THR A 413 1.95 2.03 2.89
N ILE A 414 1.92 2.15 1.56
CA ILE A 414 0.79 2.77 0.85
C ILE A 414 -0.40 1.82 0.76
N ILE A 415 -0.13 0.52 0.60
CA ILE A 415 -1.15 -0.53 0.64
C ILE A 415 -1.75 -0.61 2.04
N TRP A 416 -0.92 -0.68 3.09
CA TRP A 416 -1.40 -0.71 4.47
C TRP A 416 -2.27 0.51 4.79
N GLN A 417 -1.87 1.72 4.40
CA GLN A 417 -2.71 2.91 4.58
C GLN A 417 -4.03 2.87 3.80
N ALA A 418 -4.07 2.19 2.65
CA ALA A 418 -5.29 2.07 1.85
C ALA A 418 -6.25 0.98 2.37
N VAL A 419 -5.74 -0.02 3.07
CA VAL A 419 -6.47 -1.26 3.41
C VAL A 419 -6.76 -1.39 4.91
N ALA A 420 -5.77 -1.12 5.75
CA ALA A 420 -5.83 -1.49 7.16
C ALA A 420 -6.75 -0.53 7.95
N PRO A 421 -7.72 -1.01 8.75
CA PRO A 421 -8.62 -0.16 9.51
C PRO A 421 -7.88 0.78 10.46
N GLU A 422 -6.87 0.29 11.16
CA GLU A 422 -6.09 1.04 12.14
C GLU A 422 -5.30 2.22 11.53
N ALA A 423 -5.03 2.16 10.22
CA ALA A 423 -4.41 3.28 9.51
C ALA A 423 -5.34 4.50 9.38
N ALA A 424 -6.66 4.33 9.53
CA ALA A 424 -7.63 5.43 9.55
C ALA A 424 -7.65 6.21 10.88
N GLU A 425 -6.97 5.72 11.92
CA GLU A 425 -6.86 6.45 13.19
C GLU A 425 -5.73 7.49 13.16
N LEU A 426 -4.89 7.45 12.12
CA LEU A 426 -3.79 8.39 11.93
C LEU A 426 -4.19 9.50 10.97
N SER A 427 -3.83 10.75 11.27
CA SER A 427 -3.98 11.87 10.34
C SER A 427 -2.86 12.88 10.56
N GLY A 428 -2.35 13.46 9.48
CA GLY A 428 -1.24 14.42 9.48
C GLY A 428 0.15 13.78 9.59
N GLU A 429 0.22 12.45 9.56
CA GLU A 429 1.45 11.70 9.81
C GLU A 429 2.30 11.49 8.57
N LEU A 430 3.61 11.33 8.79
CA LEU A 430 4.55 10.83 7.80
C LEU A 430 4.89 9.38 8.11
N LEU A 431 4.66 8.46 7.18
CA LEU A 431 4.86 7.04 7.44
C LEU A 431 6.00 6.39 6.64
N LEU A 432 6.63 5.41 7.28
CA LEU A 432 7.57 4.46 6.68
C LEU A 432 7.45 3.13 7.44
N ASP A 433 7.31 2.03 6.70
CA ASP A 433 7.20 0.68 7.27
C ASP A 433 6.04 0.57 8.27
N ARG A 434 4.87 1.14 7.89
CA ARG A 434 3.63 1.18 8.70
C ARG A 434 3.79 1.84 10.07
N GLN A 435 4.71 2.78 10.18
CA GLN A 435 5.01 3.50 11.43
C GLN A 435 5.19 4.99 11.15
N PRO A 436 4.59 5.87 11.97
CA PRO A 436 4.89 7.30 11.98
C PRO A 436 6.40 7.56 12.07
N GLN A 437 6.85 8.59 11.38
CA GLN A 437 8.23 9.04 11.29
C GLN A 437 8.32 10.53 11.63
N PRO A 438 9.45 10.97 12.21
CA PRO A 438 9.71 12.39 12.40
C PRO A 438 9.64 13.15 11.07
N LEU A 439 9.13 14.38 11.12
CA LEU A 439 9.06 15.27 9.96
C LEU A 439 10.42 15.86 9.59
N TYR A 440 11.29 15.99 10.60
CA TYR A 440 12.64 16.54 10.46
C TYR A 440 13.68 15.60 11.06
N LEU A 441 14.66 15.18 10.26
CA LEU A 441 15.85 14.46 10.76
C LEU A 441 17.02 15.42 11.06
N ASN A 442 16.86 16.69 10.70
CA ASN A 442 17.81 17.77 10.97
C ASN A 442 17.00 19.04 11.24
N THR A 443 17.15 19.63 12.42
CA THR A 443 16.38 20.84 12.79
C THR A 443 16.67 22.04 11.89
N LYS A 444 17.80 22.07 11.18
CA LYS A 444 18.11 23.11 10.19
C LYS A 444 17.23 23.06 8.95
N THR A 445 16.57 21.94 8.69
CA THR A 445 15.63 21.80 7.57
C THR A 445 14.18 22.09 7.98
N ARG A 446 13.96 22.53 9.21
CA ARG A 446 12.66 23.01 9.67
C ARG A 446 12.38 24.41 9.14
N GLU A 447 11.23 24.57 8.49
CA GLU A 447 10.67 25.86 8.10
C GLU A 447 9.96 26.57 9.26
N ASP A 448 9.69 27.87 9.09
CA ASP A 448 8.91 28.64 10.05
C ASP A 448 7.46 28.75 9.59
N GLU A 449 6.59 29.20 10.50
CA GLU A 449 5.16 29.32 10.26
C GLU A 449 4.81 30.31 9.15
N LEU A 450 5.60 31.39 9.02
CA LEU A 450 5.41 32.36 7.95
C LEU A 450 5.63 31.72 6.57
N GLU A 451 6.62 30.83 6.46
CA GLU A 451 6.88 30.10 5.23
C GLU A 451 5.76 29.10 4.90
N ARG A 452 5.14 28.47 5.91
CA ARG A 452 3.94 27.63 5.72
C ARG A 452 2.76 28.45 5.21
N GLN A 453 2.52 29.63 5.78
CA GLN A 453 1.47 30.55 5.33
C GLN A 453 1.68 31.03 3.88
N ARG A 454 2.93 31.34 3.50
CA ARG A 454 3.27 31.70 2.12
C ARG A 454 2.99 30.56 1.15
N LEU A 455 3.32 29.33 1.52
CA LEU A 455 2.98 28.16 0.71
C LEU A 455 1.47 28.06 0.49
N MET A 456 0.67 28.19 1.55
CA MET A 456 -0.80 28.12 1.43
C MET A 456 -1.36 29.24 0.55
N GLN A 457 -0.89 30.48 0.75
CA GLN A 457 -1.28 31.62 -0.09
C GLN A 457 -0.89 31.43 -1.57
N TYR A 458 0.28 30.85 -1.84
CA TYR A 458 0.72 30.52 -3.18
C TYR A 458 -0.21 29.48 -3.82
N LEU A 459 -0.53 28.41 -3.08
CA LEU A 459 -1.38 27.31 -3.55
C LEU A 459 -2.83 27.72 -3.77
N ASP A 460 -3.37 28.68 -3.01
CA ASP A 460 -4.72 29.20 -3.21
C ASP A 460 -4.95 29.76 -4.62
N GLY A 461 -3.90 30.26 -5.28
CA GLY A 461 -3.94 30.70 -6.68
C GLY A 461 -4.20 29.57 -7.68
N PHE A 462 -4.10 28.32 -7.26
CA PHE A 462 -4.25 27.11 -8.08
C PHE A 462 -5.45 26.26 -7.65
N ARG A 463 -6.44 26.83 -6.95
CA ARG A 463 -7.65 26.06 -6.60
C ARG A 463 -8.39 25.59 -7.86
N PRO A 464 -8.96 24.36 -7.85
CA PRO A 464 -9.70 23.87 -8.98
C PRO A 464 -11.00 24.66 -9.20
N GLN A 465 -11.33 24.89 -10.47
CA GLN A 465 -12.58 25.53 -10.88
C GLN A 465 -13.74 24.55 -10.76
N ILE A 466 -14.43 24.59 -9.63
CA ILE A 466 -15.61 23.75 -9.39
C ILE A 466 -16.84 24.48 -9.93
N ARG A 467 -17.40 23.99 -11.04
CA ARG A 467 -18.72 24.46 -11.51
C ARG A 467 -19.80 23.84 -10.62
N ALA A 468 -20.64 24.67 -10.00
CA ALA A 468 -21.82 24.19 -9.28
C ALA A 468 -22.68 23.35 -10.25
N SER A 469 -22.97 22.10 -9.89
CA SER A 469 -23.93 21.31 -10.64
C SER A 469 -25.28 22.01 -10.53
N ARG A 470 -25.85 22.45 -11.66
CA ARG A 470 -27.25 22.86 -11.69
C ARG A 470 -28.06 21.64 -11.30
N ARG A 471 -28.51 21.57 -10.04
CA ARG A 471 -29.57 20.63 -9.64
C ARG A 471 -30.71 20.84 -10.63
N ARG A 472 -30.97 19.84 -11.48
CA ARG A 472 -32.25 19.78 -12.18
C ARG A 472 -33.30 19.64 -11.08
N ALA A 473 -34.03 20.71 -10.79
CA ALA A 473 -35.29 20.60 -10.08
C ALA A 473 -36.15 19.64 -10.92
N ALA A 474 -36.48 18.48 -10.35
CA ALA A 474 -37.47 17.59 -10.93
C ALA A 474 -38.84 18.30 -10.80
N PRO A 475 -39.63 18.40 -11.88
CA PRO A 475 -41.07 18.63 -11.75
C PRO A 475 -41.77 17.40 -11.19
#